data_AF-A0A7R9UDB5-F1
#
_entry.id   AF-A0A7R9UDB5-F1
#
_cell.length_a   1.000
_cell.length_b   1.000
_cell.length_c   1.000
_cell.angle_alpha   90.00
_cell.angle_beta   90.00
_cell.angle_gamma   90.00
#
_symmetry.space_group_name_H-M   'P 1'
#
loop_
_entity.id
_entity.type
_entity.pdbx_description
1 polymer ?
#
loop_
_entity_poly.entity_id
_entity_poly.type
_entity_poly.pdbx_seq_one_letter_code
_entity_poly.pdbx_strand_id
1 'polypeptide(L)'
;KAPPVNGQYAISPVTYFSTEDDFNIDFSQPITAFGFFGVDVGDVQGILSITIVRPDETYCVVPIPHEVDGPSGGVLYFAYIDLDEPFNRIEFGNSEGQRDRFAFDDFTIAIRREVEDELCAVGITNADETVCCADSCGVCGGCDCDMNPGGAANCCPGVIAGTGIFCMAPYETACLLGEYIPVEDTECNIV
;
A
#
# COMPACT_ATOMS: atom_id res chain seq x y z
N LYS A 1 30.10 8.75 5.12
CA LYS A 1 29.52 9.83 4.29
C LYS A 1 30.08 9.67 2.88
N ALA A 2 29.43 8.87 2.05
CA ALA A 2 29.84 8.66 0.66
C ALA A 2 29.35 9.83 -0.22
N PRO A 3 30.12 10.29 -1.21
CA PRO A 3 29.75 11.43 -2.05
C PRO A 3 28.61 11.08 -3.03
N PRO A 4 27.80 12.06 -3.46
CA PRO A 4 26.69 11.87 -4.38
C PRO A 4 27.24 11.85 -5.82
N VAL A 5 27.65 10.70 -6.35
CA VAL A 5 28.06 10.68 -7.77
C VAL A 5 27.85 9.39 -8.55
N ASN A 6 27.36 8.28 -7.99
CA ASN A 6 27.16 7.07 -8.80
C ASN A 6 25.77 6.49 -8.64
N GLY A 7 24.82 7.10 -9.35
CA GLY A 7 23.54 6.47 -9.65
C GLY A 7 22.67 7.38 -10.51
N GLN A 8 21.82 6.76 -11.31
CA GLN A 8 20.96 7.40 -12.29
C GLN A 8 19.66 7.88 -11.59
N TYR A 9 19.41 9.20 -11.64
CA TYR A 9 18.12 9.88 -11.37
C TYR A 9 17.42 9.58 -10.02
N ALA A 10 17.88 10.17 -8.92
CA ALA A 10 17.13 10.14 -7.65
C ALA A 10 15.78 10.89 -7.75
N ILE A 11 14.71 10.34 -7.16
CA ILE A 11 13.43 11.07 -7.01
C ILE A 11 13.34 11.79 -5.65
N SER A 12 14.08 11.33 -4.64
CA SER A 12 14.24 12.01 -3.36
C SER A 12 15.61 12.73 -3.26
N PRO A 13 15.74 13.80 -2.45
CA PRO A 13 17.00 14.56 -2.34
C PRO A 13 18.16 13.78 -1.69
N VAL A 14 17.88 12.64 -1.07
CA VAL A 14 18.84 11.84 -0.30
C VAL A 14 18.43 10.37 -0.30
N THR A 15 19.40 9.53 -0.70
CA THR A 15 19.40 8.06 -0.61
C THR A 15 18.41 7.34 -1.53
N TYR A 16 18.94 6.87 -2.67
CA TYR A 16 18.34 5.85 -3.53
C TYR A 16 19.35 4.69 -3.64
N PHE A 17 18.85 3.49 -3.88
CA PHE A 17 19.66 2.29 -4.06
C PHE A 17 19.70 1.92 -5.54
N SER A 18 20.88 1.64 -6.11
CA SER A 18 20.96 1.12 -7.48
C SER A 18 21.89 -0.06 -7.57
N THR A 19 21.53 -1.02 -8.42
CA THR A 19 22.25 -2.28 -8.56
C THR A 19 21.98 -2.89 -9.93
N GLU A 20 22.97 -3.63 -10.44
CA GLU A 20 22.76 -4.58 -11.55
C GLU A 20 22.50 -5.99 -10.98
N ASP A 21 22.93 -6.22 -9.74
CA ASP A 21 22.80 -7.48 -9.00
C ASP A 21 21.44 -7.62 -8.33
N ASP A 22 20.97 -8.86 -8.29
CA ASP A 22 19.79 -9.25 -7.51
C ASP A 22 20.05 -8.97 -6.03
N PHE A 23 19.00 -8.55 -5.33
CA PHE A 23 19.04 -8.30 -3.89
C PHE A 23 17.70 -8.63 -3.27
N ASN A 24 17.66 -8.71 -1.95
CA ASN A 24 16.42 -8.94 -1.24
C ASN A 24 16.28 -7.98 -0.06
N ILE A 25 15.04 -7.86 0.40
CA ILE A 25 14.66 -7.19 1.63
C ILE A 25 13.95 -8.21 2.49
N ASP A 26 14.55 -8.54 3.63
CA ASP A 26 13.95 -9.38 4.66
C ASP A 26 13.22 -8.52 5.70
N PHE A 27 12.00 -8.93 6.04
CA PHE A 27 11.19 -8.34 7.08
C PHE A 27 11.17 -9.25 8.31
N SER A 28 11.41 -8.67 9.49
CA SER A 28 11.37 -9.39 10.76
C SER A 28 9.98 -9.91 11.15
N GLN A 29 8.93 -9.45 10.45
CA GLN A 29 7.54 -9.89 10.60
C GLN A 29 6.87 -9.90 9.22
N PRO A 30 5.82 -10.71 9.00
CA PRO A 30 5.06 -10.65 7.75
C PRO A 30 4.40 -9.28 7.54
N ILE A 31 4.44 -8.79 6.32
CA ILE A 31 3.80 -7.59 5.80
C ILE A 31 2.74 -8.00 4.77
N THR A 32 1.84 -7.08 4.42
CA THR A 32 0.75 -7.32 3.45
C THR A 32 0.75 -6.34 2.30
N ALA A 33 1.53 -5.26 2.38
CA ALA A 33 1.73 -4.36 1.26
C ALA A 33 3.18 -3.92 1.16
N PHE A 34 3.65 -3.83 -0.08
CA PHE A 34 4.96 -3.34 -0.43
C PHE A 34 4.88 -2.54 -1.73
N GLY A 35 5.52 -1.37 -1.76
CA GLY A 35 5.60 -0.52 -2.94
C GLY A 35 6.92 0.20 -3.03
N PHE A 36 7.27 0.63 -4.24
CA PHE A 36 8.53 1.31 -4.51
C PHE A 36 8.44 2.16 -5.76
N PHE A 37 9.31 3.15 -5.86
CA PHE A 37 9.61 3.79 -7.13
C PHE A 37 10.81 3.11 -7.79
N GLY A 38 10.63 2.69 -9.04
CA GLY A 38 11.71 2.26 -9.92
C GLY A 38 12.13 3.41 -10.81
N VAL A 39 13.44 3.65 -10.93
CA VAL A 39 13.99 4.69 -11.79
C VAL A 39 15.06 4.11 -12.71
N ASP A 40 15.10 4.64 -13.93
CA ASP A 40 15.93 4.16 -15.02
C ASP A 40 15.69 2.68 -15.32
N VAL A 41 14.41 2.32 -15.33
CA VAL A 41 13.98 0.96 -15.65
C VAL A 41 13.71 0.90 -17.15
N GLY A 42 14.45 0.05 -17.87
CA GLY A 42 14.12 -0.34 -19.24
C GLY A 42 14.85 0.39 -20.36
N ASP A 43 15.92 1.13 -20.05
CA ASP A 43 16.80 1.72 -21.07
C ASP A 43 17.78 0.69 -21.65
N VAL A 44 17.95 -0.44 -20.95
CA VAL A 44 18.63 -1.65 -21.41
C VAL A 44 17.65 -2.82 -21.40
N GLN A 45 17.92 -3.89 -22.16
CA GLN A 45 17.06 -5.09 -22.25
C GLN A 45 16.88 -5.90 -20.94
N GLY A 46 17.27 -5.37 -19.79
CA GLY A 46 17.04 -5.99 -18.50
C GLY A 46 15.57 -5.92 -18.11
N ILE A 47 15.01 -7.06 -17.71
CA ILE A 47 13.63 -7.16 -17.24
C ILE A 47 13.63 -7.18 -15.72
N LEU A 48 13.05 -6.14 -15.12
CA LEU A 48 12.78 -6.08 -13.68
C LEU A 48 11.63 -7.02 -13.28
N SER A 49 11.89 -7.86 -12.27
CA SER A 49 10.86 -8.64 -11.57
C SER A 49 11.05 -8.55 -10.06
N ILE A 50 9.99 -8.84 -9.32
CA ILE A 50 10.09 -9.10 -7.88
C ILE A 50 9.58 -10.51 -7.58
N THR A 51 10.17 -11.17 -6.59
CA THR A 51 9.68 -12.43 -6.03
C THR A 51 9.15 -12.14 -4.64
N ILE A 52 7.85 -12.38 -4.43
CA ILE A 52 7.19 -12.30 -3.13
C ILE A 52 7.40 -13.64 -2.44
N VAL A 53 8.07 -13.65 -1.30
CA VAL A 53 8.31 -14.88 -0.52
C VAL A 53 7.56 -14.82 0.80
N ARG A 54 6.81 -15.90 1.08
CA ARG A 54 5.99 -16.08 2.27
C ARG A 54 6.78 -16.74 3.41
N PRO A 55 6.30 -16.67 4.66
CA PRO A 55 6.99 -17.26 5.81
C PRO A 55 7.23 -18.78 5.73
N ASP A 56 6.45 -19.50 4.92
CA ASP A 56 6.62 -20.93 4.66
C ASP A 56 7.55 -21.23 3.48
N GLU A 57 8.25 -20.21 2.97
CA GLU A 57 9.14 -20.22 1.79
C GLU A 57 8.43 -20.53 0.46
N THR A 58 7.09 -20.55 0.44
CA THR A 58 6.37 -20.47 -0.84
C THR A 58 6.55 -19.08 -1.44
N TYR A 59 6.54 -19.00 -2.76
CA TYR A 59 6.84 -17.73 -3.44
C TYR A 59 6.01 -17.52 -4.69
N CYS A 60 5.98 -16.26 -5.12
CA CYS A 60 5.32 -15.77 -6.32
C CYS A 60 6.27 -14.85 -7.09
N VAL A 61 6.49 -15.10 -8.38
CA VAL A 61 7.27 -14.18 -9.24
C VAL A 61 6.32 -13.21 -9.93
N VAL A 62 6.51 -11.92 -9.67
CA VAL A 62 5.72 -10.83 -10.24
C VAL A 62 6.61 -10.06 -11.24
N PRO A 63 6.38 -10.21 -12.55
CA PRO A 63 7.05 -9.38 -13.54
C PRO A 63 6.55 -7.93 -13.40
N ILE A 64 7.46 -6.96 -13.37
CA ILE A 64 7.09 -5.55 -13.33
C ILE A 64 6.93 -5.06 -14.77
N PRO A 65 5.74 -4.62 -15.23
CA PRO A 65 5.61 -4.10 -16.59
C PRO A 65 6.39 -2.79 -16.76
N HIS A 66 7.30 -2.76 -17.73
CA HIS A 66 8.06 -1.57 -18.12
C HIS A 66 8.34 -1.61 -19.63
N GLU A 67 8.65 -0.45 -20.19
CA GLU A 67 9.16 -0.35 -21.56
C GLU A 67 10.57 -0.95 -21.62
N VAL A 68 10.94 -1.57 -22.73
CA VAL A 68 12.28 -2.15 -22.95
C VAL A 68 12.91 -1.44 -24.15
N ASP A 69 14.21 -1.14 -24.07
CA ASP A 69 14.93 -0.28 -25.02
C ASP A 69 14.34 1.15 -25.11
N GLY A 70 13.77 1.63 -23.99
CA GLY A 70 13.22 2.97 -23.85
C GLY A 70 14.29 4.06 -23.67
N PRO A 71 13.90 5.34 -23.66
CA PRO A 71 14.80 6.43 -23.29
C PRO A 71 15.18 6.35 -21.79
N SER A 72 16.43 6.66 -21.46
CA SER A 72 16.91 6.71 -20.07
C SER A 72 16.17 7.77 -19.23
N GLY A 73 16.08 7.51 -17.93
CA GLY A 73 15.39 8.35 -16.94
C GLY A 73 13.89 8.05 -16.80
N GLY A 74 13.42 6.89 -17.28
CA GLY A 74 12.08 6.40 -17.01
C GLY A 74 11.83 6.23 -15.51
N VAL A 75 10.60 6.52 -15.05
CA VAL A 75 10.19 6.35 -13.66
C VAL A 75 8.88 5.58 -13.63
N LEU A 76 8.79 4.58 -12.75
CA LEU A 76 7.57 3.86 -12.43
C LEU A 76 7.33 3.86 -10.92
N TYR A 77 6.06 3.76 -10.53
CA TYR A 77 5.68 3.34 -9.20
C TYR A 77 4.97 2.00 -9.32
N PHE A 78 5.38 1.04 -8.50
CA PHE A 78 4.75 -0.27 -8.42
C PHE A 78 4.41 -0.58 -6.96
N ALA A 79 3.29 -1.24 -6.75
CA ALA A 79 2.89 -1.76 -5.44
C ALA A 79 2.22 -3.12 -5.59
N TYR A 80 2.44 -3.97 -4.60
CA TYR A 80 1.80 -5.27 -4.42
C TYR A 80 1.15 -5.32 -3.04
N ILE A 81 -0.11 -5.74 -2.99
CA ILE A 81 -0.90 -5.86 -1.77
C ILE A 81 -1.50 -7.27 -1.77
N ASP A 82 -1.35 -7.99 -0.66
CA ASP A 82 -1.99 -9.28 -0.41
C ASP A 82 -2.36 -9.37 1.08
N LEU A 83 -3.66 -9.26 1.35
CA LEU A 83 -4.20 -9.27 2.72
C LEU A 83 -4.41 -10.69 3.25
N ASP A 84 -4.53 -11.67 2.36
CA ASP A 84 -4.86 -13.06 2.68
C ASP A 84 -3.61 -13.90 2.86
N GLU A 85 -2.54 -13.63 2.10
CA GLU A 85 -1.26 -14.32 2.16
C GLU A 85 -0.07 -13.36 2.45
N PRO A 86 0.12 -12.95 3.72
CA PRO A 86 1.23 -12.08 4.11
C PRO A 86 2.61 -12.66 3.76
N PHE A 87 3.54 -11.78 3.42
CA PHE A 87 4.89 -12.12 2.97
C PHE A 87 5.96 -11.45 3.82
N ASN A 88 7.15 -12.02 3.87
CA ASN A 88 8.23 -11.53 4.75
C ASN A 88 9.56 -11.32 4.01
N ARG A 89 9.63 -11.59 2.71
CA ARG A 89 10.79 -11.27 1.90
C ARG A 89 10.38 -10.86 0.48
N ILE A 90 11.06 -9.85 -0.03
CA ILE A 90 10.95 -9.41 -1.43
C ILE A 90 12.33 -9.59 -2.06
N GLU A 91 12.41 -10.36 -3.14
CA GLU A 91 13.63 -10.54 -3.91
C GLU A 91 13.50 -9.79 -5.24
N PHE A 92 14.40 -8.85 -5.50
CA PHE A 92 14.45 -8.11 -6.76
C PHE A 92 15.33 -8.85 -7.75
N GLY A 93 14.76 -9.19 -8.90
CA GLY A 93 15.42 -9.91 -9.97
C GLY A 93 15.64 -9.05 -11.20
N ASN A 94 16.67 -9.43 -11.95
CA ASN A 94 17.02 -8.87 -13.25
C ASN A 94 17.15 -10.02 -14.25
N SER A 95 16.72 -9.85 -15.50
CA SER A 95 16.76 -10.95 -16.48
C SER A 95 18.15 -11.53 -16.69
N GLU A 96 18.23 -12.86 -16.81
CA GLU A 96 19.48 -13.54 -17.14
C GLU A 96 19.96 -13.16 -18.55
N GLY A 97 21.22 -12.73 -18.66
CA GLY A 97 21.92 -12.49 -19.93
C GLY A 97 21.93 -11.05 -20.43
N GLN A 98 20.89 -10.27 -20.15
CA GLN A 98 20.86 -8.82 -20.39
C GLN A 98 20.46 -8.15 -19.09
N ARG A 99 21.45 -7.56 -18.41
CA ARG A 99 21.25 -6.90 -17.12
C ARG A 99 21.11 -5.42 -17.35
N ASP A 100 20.15 -4.82 -16.67
CA ASP A 100 19.98 -3.38 -16.54
C ASP A 100 20.34 -2.92 -15.11
N ARG A 101 20.78 -1.67 -14.96
CA ARG A 101 21.03 -1.06 -13.65
C ARG A 101 19.76 -0.37 -13.18
N PHE A 102 19.00 -1.07 -12.36
CA PHE A 102 17.80 -0.47 -11.77
C PHE A 102 18.14 0.39 -10.55
N ALA A 103 17.43 1.51 -10.41
CA ALA A 103 17.42 2.32 -9.21
C ALA A 103 16.06 2.23 -8.50
N PHE A 104 16.09 2.28 -7.17
CA PHE A 104 14.94 2.17 -6.30
C PHE A 104 14.97 3.28 -5.25
N ASP A 105 13.82 3.85 -4.95
CA ASP A 105 13.65 4.92 -3.97
C ASP A 105 12.27 4.82 -3.30
N ASP A 106 12.12 5.48 -2.15
CA ASP A 106 10.86 5.69 -1.43
C ASP A 106 10.01 4.41 -1.26
N PHE A 107 10.57 3.39 -0.61
CA PHE A 107 9.86 2.16 -0.27
C PHE A 107 8.65 2.44 0.65
N THR A 108 7.49 1.91 0.28
CA THR A 108 6.26 1.90 1.09
C THR A 108 6.03 0.48 1.59
N ILE A 109 5.86 0.32 2.90
CA ILE A 109 5.72 -1.00 3.55
C ILE A 109 4.55 -0.89 4.52
N ALA A 110 3.66 -1.89 4.55
CA ALA A 110 2.57 -1.93 5.51
C ALA A 110 2.21 -3.36 5.95
N ILE A 111 1.81 -3.51 7.21
CA ILE A 111 1.16 -4.72 7.73
C ILE A 111 -0.35 -4.66 7.55
N ARG A 112 -1.04 -5.79 7.76
CA ARG A 112 -2.49 -5.92 7.54
C ARG A 112 -3.31 -4.77 8.13
N ARG A 113 -3.09 -4.43 9.40
CA ARG A 113 -3.81 -3.35 10.10
C ARG A 113 -3.55 -1.94 9.52
N GLU A 114 -2.42 -1.74 8.85
CA GLU A 114 -2.09 -0.45 8.24
C GLU A 114 -2.69 -0.33 6.82
N VAL A 115 -3.14 -1.44 6.23
CA VAL A 115 -3.86 -1.48 4.93
C VAL A 115 -5.36 -1.57 5.18
N GLU A 116 -5.77 -2.46 6.08
CA GLU A 116 -7.07 -2.53 6.71
C GLU A 116 -7.04 -1.59 7.91
N ASP A 117 -7.04 -0.28 7.68
CA ASP A 117 -7.39 0.64 8.74
C ASP A 117 -8.73 0.14 9.33
N GLU A 118 -8.73 -0.35 10.57
CA GLU A 118 -9.97 -0.49 11.34
C GLU A 118 -10.51 0.92 11.55
N LEU A 119 -11.20 1.42 10.53
CA LEU A 119 -11.85 2.70 10.55
C LEU A 119 -12.85 2.71 11.71
N CYS A 120 -13.01 3.87 12.34
CA CYS A 120 -13.79 4.03 13.55
C CYS A 120 -13.18 3.46 14.85
N ALA A 121 -11.85 3.26 14.92
CA ALA A 121 -11.18 2.79 16.13
C ALA A 121 -11.39 3.67 17.38
N VAL A 122 -11.75 4.95 17.22
CA VAL A 122 -12.06 5.89 18.32
C VAL A 122 -13.52 6.34 18.34
N GLY A 123 -14.39 5.67 17.58
CA GLY A 123 -15.80 6.02 17.44
C GLY A 123 -16.73 4.84 17.73
N ILE A 124 -18.01 5.02 17.38
CA ILE A 124 -19.06 4.02 17.54
C ILE A 124 -19.70 3.82 16.17
N THR A 125 -19.74 2.57 15.69
CA THR A 125 -20.42 2.22 14.44
C THR A 125 -21.93 2.23 14.60
N ASN A 126 -22.65 2.60 13.54
CA ASN A 126 -24.10 2.34 13.46
C ASN A 126 -24.35 0.83 13.29
N ALA A 127 -25.62 0.42 13.45
CA ALA A 127 -26.01 -0.98 13.39
C ALA A 127 -25.62 -1.72 12.08
N ASP A 128 -25.51 -0.98 10.98
CA ASP A 128 -25.14 -1.53 9.66
C ASP A 128 -23.65 -1.38 9.35
N GLU A 129 -22.83 -0.91 10.30
CA GLU A 129 -21.36 -0.73 10.16
C GLU A 129 -20.93 0.14 8.95
N THR A 130 -21.78 1.09 8.55
CA THR A 130 -21.58 1.98 7.39
C THR A 130 -21.22 3.41 7.77
N VAL A 131 -21.38 3.78 9.04
CA VAL A 131 -21.12 5.12 9.56
C VAL A 131 -20.38 5.01 10.89
N CYS A 132 -19.31 5.80 11.01
CA CYS A 132 -18.64 6.02 12.28
C CYS A 132 -19.15 7.30 12.95
N CYS A 133 -19.84 7.19 14.09
CA CYS A 133 -20.18 8.32 14.94
C CYS A 133 -19.06 8.62 15.94
N ALA A 134 -19.02 9.84 16.48
CA ALA A 134 -18.11 10.17 17.57
C ALA A 134 -18.43 9.35 18.83
N ASP A 135 -17.41 8.94 19.59
CA ASP A 135 -17.60 8.20 20.87
C ASP A 135 -18.45 8.97 21.88
N SER A 136 -18.40 10.31 21.84
CA SER A 136 -19.22 11.19 22.69
C SER A 136 -20.73 10.95 22.54
N CYS A 137 -21.17 10.37 21.43
CA CYS A 137 -22.57 10.09 21.18
C CYS A 137 -23.12 9.03 22.14
N GLY A 138 -22.28 8.13 22.66
CA GLY A 138 -22.66 6.96 23.48
C GLY A 138 -23.41 5.87 22.71
N VAL A 139 -24.20 6.26 21.70
CA VAL A 139 -24.84 5.39 20.70
C VAL A 139 -24.83 6.11 19.35
N CYS A 140 -24.47 5.37 18.28
CA CYS A 140 -24.52 5.89 16.92
C CYS A 140 -25.91 5.68 16.30
N GLY A 141 -26.70 6.76 16.20
CA GLY A 141 -28.07 6.73 15.67
C GLY A 141 -29.18 6.64 16.72
N GLY A 142 -30.38 6.27 16.26
CA GLY A 142 -31.63 6.33 17.02
C GLY A 142 -32.52 7.52 16.63
N CYS A 143 -33.78 7.51 17.11
CA CYS A 143 -34.82 8.48 16.73
C CYS A 143 -34.46 9.94 17.07
N ASP A 144 -33.68 10.14 18.13
CA ASP A 144 -33.28 11.44 18.68
C ASP A 144 -31.75 11.55 18.76
N CYS A 145 -31.05 10.98 17.78
CA CYS A 145 -29.58 10.97 17.72
C CYS A 145 -28.97 12.38 17.77
N ASP A 146 -29.72 13.42 17.39
CA ASP A 146 -29.32 14.82 17.43
C ASP A 146 -29.25 15.38 18.85
N MET A 147 -29.86 14.70 19.81
CA MET A 147 -29.84 15.06 21.23
C MET A 147 -28.63 14.46 21.98
N ASN A 148 -27.89 13.53 21.37
CA ASN A 148 -26.68 12.96 21.95
C ASN A 148 -25.53 13.99 21.97
N PRO A 149 -24.53 13.84 22.87
CA PRO A 149 -23.38 14.73 22.90
C PRO A 149 -22.58 14.66 21.58
N GLY A 150 -22.50 15.81 20.89
CA GLY A 150 -21.95 15.91 19.52
C GLY A 150 -23.00 16.30 18.48
N GLY A 151 -24.29 16.13 18.79
CA GLY A 151 -25.40 16.55 17.96
C GLY A 151 -25.50 15.80 16.63
N ALA A 152 -26.43 16.25 15.78
CA ALA A 152 -26.77 15.53 14.55
C ALA A 152 -25.57 15.30 13.62
N ALA A 153 -24.65 16.26 13.55
CA ALA A 153 -23.46 16.18 12.69
C ALA A 153 -22.50 15.03 13.08
N ASN A 154 -22.51 14.59 14.35
CA ASN A 154 -21.58 13.57 14.84
C ASN A 154 -22.26 12.26 15.24
N CYS A 155 -23.58 12.30 15.47
CA CYS A 155 -24.31 11.19 16.08
C CYS A 155 -25.45 10.63 15.22
N CYS A 156 -25.87 11.32 14.15
CA CYS A 156 -26.96 10.88 13.29
C CYS A 156 -26.45 10.30 11.96
N PRO A 157 -26.54 8.96 11.75
CA PRO A 157 -26.05 8.32 10.54
C PRO A 157 -26.61 8.93 9.25
N GLY A 158 -27.90 9.30 9.23
CA GLY A 158 -28.50 9.94 8.05
C GLY A 158 -27.93 11.32 7.70
N VAL A 159 -27.51 12.10 8.71
CA VAL A 159 -26.87 13.41 8.51
C VAL A 159 -25.43 13.20 8.04
N ILE A 160 -24.70 12.32 8.71
CA ILE A 160 -23.31 11.99 8.37
C ILE A 160 -23.22 11.41 6.95
N ALA A 161 -24.07 10.44 6.61
CA ALA A 161 -24.10 9.85 5.28
C ALA A 161 -24.43 10.88 4.19
N GLY A 162 -25.28 11.86 4.50
CA GLY A 162 -25.58 12.97 3.59
C GLY A 162 -24.37 13.86 3.27
N THR A 163 -23.27 13.78 4.03
CA THR A 163 -22.03 14.53 3.75
C THR A 163 -21.18 13.88 2.66
N GLY A 164 -21.27 12.56 2.47
CA GLY A 164 -20.41 11.80 1.55
C GLY A 164 -18.94 11.75 1.96
N ILE A 165 -18.60 12.12 3.20
CA ILE A 165 -17.22 12.11 3.70
C ILE A 165 -16.92 10.71 4.22
N PHE A 166 -15.85 10.08 3.72
CA PHE A 166 -15.37 8.77 4.18
C PHE A 166 -14.31 8.94 5.27
N CYS A 167 -14.22 7.98 6.19
CA CYS A 167 -13.14 7.93 7.15
C CYS A 167 -11.86 7.52 6.40
N MET A 168 -10.82 8.33 6.48
CA MET A 168 -9.52 8.13 5.83
C MET A 168 -8.45 7.65 6.81
N ALA A 169 -8.75 7.66 8.11
CA ALA A 169 -7.87 7.14 9.16
C ALA A 169 -8.68 6.57 10.33
N PRO A 170 -8.09 5.67 11.15
CA PRO A 170 -8.80 4.99 12.25
C PRO A 170 -9.35 5.92 13.33
N TYR A 171 -8.75 7.11 13.48
CA TYR A 171 -9.12 8.08 14.51
C TYR A 171 -10.14 9.14 14.03
N GLU A 172 -10.63 9.02 12.80
CA GLU A 172 -11.69 9.89 12.28
C GLU A 172 -13.07 9.38 12.70
N THR A 173 -13.99 10.32 12.91
CA THR A 173 -15.39 10.06 13.25
C THR A 173 -16.27 11.05 12.48
N ALA A 174 -17.59 10.84 12.53
CA ALA A 174 -18.56 11.58 11.70
C ALA A 174 -18.32 11.39 10.19
N CYS A 175 -18.04 10.16 9.79
CA CYS A 175 -17.70 9.79 8.43
C CYS A 175 -18.27 8.42 8.05
N LEU A 176 -18.30 8.15 6.74
CA LEU A 176 -18.73 6.91 6.13
C LEU A 176 -17.62 5.87 6.22
N LEU A 177 -18.03 4.65 6.58
CA LEU A 177 -17.22 3.46 6.42
C LEU A 177 -17.48 2.92 5.02
N GLY A 178 -16.43 2.86 4.21
CA GLY A 178 -16.50 2.25 2.89
C GLY A 178 -16.13 0.78 2.96
N GLU A 179 -16.78 -0.04 2.13
CA GLU A 179 -16.19 -1.34 1.78
C GLU A 179 -15.02 -1.09 0.83
N TYR A 180 -13.84 -1.56 1.20
CA TYR A 180 -12.79 -1.82 0.24
C TYR A 180 -13.29 -2.94 -0.68
N ILE A 181 -13.56 -2.64 -1.95
CA ILE A 181 -13.79 -3.67 -2.96
C ILE A 181 -12.40 -4.20 -3.32
N PRO A 182 -12.01 -5.42 -2.93
CA PRO A 182 -10.79 -6.01 -3.45
C PRO A 182 -10.94 -6.10 -4.96
N VAL A 183 -10.03 -5.44 -5.69
CA VAL A 183 -9.88 -5.68 -7.12
C VAL A 183 -9.46 -7.14 -7.22
N GLU A 184 -10.17 -7.97 -8.00
CA GLU A 184 -9.81 -9.38 -8.17
C GLU A 184 -8.32 -9.46 -8.50
N ASP A 185 -7.58 -10.06 -7.57
CA ASP A 185 -6.14 -10.23 -7.66
C ASP A 185 -5.82 -10.99 -8.94
N THR A 186 -4.82 -10.49 -9.65
CA THR A 186 -4.23 -11.22 -10.75
C THR A 186 -3.59 -12.46 -10.12
N GLU A 187 -4.29 -13.60 -10.19
CA GLU A 187 -3.86 -14.85 -9.57
C GLU A 187 -2.37 -15.09 -9.84
N CYS A 188 -1.60 -15.10 -8.77
CA CYS A 188 -0.25 -15.62 -8.83
C CYS A 188 -0.37 -17.12 -9.05
N ASN A 189 -0.17 -17.56 -10.30
CA ASN A 189 -0.09 -18.97 -10.59
C ASN A 189 1.11 -19.56 -9.84
N ILE A 190 0.80 -20.28 -8.77
CA ILE A 190 1.73 -21.15 -8.05
C ILE A 190 2.31 -22.12 -9.09
N VAL A 191 3.60 -21.99 -9.40
CA VAL A 191 4.35 -23.00 -10.18
C VAL A 191 5.07 -23.93 -9.23
#